data_AF-A0A8C9HNI3-F1
#
_entry.id   AF-A0A8C9HNI3-F1
#
_cell.length_a   1.000
_cell.length_b   1.000
_cell.length_c   1.000
_cell.angle_alpha   90.00
_cell.angle_beta   90.00
_cell.angle_gamma   90.00
#
_symmetry.space_group_name_H-M   'P 1'
#
loop_
_entity.id
_entity.type
_entity.pdbx_description
1 polymer ?
#
loop_
_entity_poly.entity_id
_entity_poly.type
_entity_poly.pdbx_seq_one_letter_code
_entity_poly.pdbx_strand_id
1 'polypeptide(L)'
;GLQDVPWPLRISGQLRASRSRIPTRRRTGSPAGPPRERPRRGGRRGEACSCLRSPLGTSGDASASSACPVSCCSFGLASEDTKKDVKQSQDLEKSGISRKNDLDLKEIVFVIQSQSNSFHAKRAEQLKKSILKQAADLTQELPSVLLLHQLAKQEGAWTILPLLPHFSVTYSRNSSWIFFCEEETRIQIPKLLETVRRYDPSKEWFLGKALHDEESTIIHHYAFSENPTVFKYPDFAAGWALSIPLVNKLTKRLKSESLKSDFTIDLKHEIALYIWDKGGGPPLTPVPEFCTDDVDFYCATTFHSFLPLCGKPVKKEDIFVAVKTCKKFHGDRIPIVKQTWESQASLIEYYSDYTENSIPTVDLGIPNTDRGHCGKTFAILERFLNRSHDKTAWLVIVDDDTLISISRLQRLLSCYDSGEPVFLGERYGYGLGTGGYSYITGGGGMVFSREAIRRLLTSKCRCYSNDAPDDMVLGMCFSGLGIPVTHSPLFHQARPVDYPKDYLSHQVPISFHKHWNIDPVKVYFTWLAPNEEAKASQETQKGFREEL
;
A
#
# COMPACT_ATOMS: atom_id res chain seq x y z
N GLY A 1 -8.85 -4.26 36.84
CA GLY A 1 -8.37 -2.92 36.47
C GLY A 1 -7.79 -3.00 35.08
N LEU A 2 -8.17 -2.08 34.21
CA LEU A 2 -7.64 -1.88 32.85
C LEU A 2 -7.98 -0.43 32.47
N GLN A 3 -7.28 0.49 33.12
CA GLN A 3 -7.17 1.89 32.75
C GLN A 3 -5.69 2.17 32.46
N ASP A 4 -5.40 3.24 31.74
CA ASP A 4 -4.05 3.67 31.33
C ASP A 4 -3.31 2.74 30.34
N VAL A 5 -3.83 2.70 29.10
CA VAL A 5 -3.01 2.40 27.91
C VAL A 5 -2.76 3.74 27.17
N PRO A 6 -1.49 4.19 26.97
CA PRO A 6 -1.22 5.49 26.36
C PRO A 6 -1.47 5.53 24.85
N TRP A 7 -2.33 6.43 24.39
CA TRP A 7 -2.60 6.66 22.96
C TRP A 7 -1.49 7.49 22.28
N PRO A 8 -0.91 7.06 21.15
CA PRO A 8 0.09 7.82 20.41
C PRO A 8 -0.55 8.93 19.54
N LEU A 9 -1.10 9.98 20.18
CA LEU A 9 -1.51 11.23 19.50
C LEU A 9 -0.27 12.04 19.04
N ARG A 10 0.44 11.55 18.01
CA ARG A 10 1.65 12.17 17.46
C ARG A 10 1.76 12.18 15.92
N ILE A 11 0.65 12.40 15.22
CA ILE A 11 0.68 12.81 13.79
C ILE A 11 0.24 14.27 13.61
N SER A 12 -0.57 14.83 14.51
CA SER A 12 -1.02 16.25 14.47
C SER A 12 -0.11 17.24 15.22
N GLY A 13 0.90 16.76 15.95
CA GLY A 13 1.61 17.57 16.96
C GLY A 13 2.82 18.39 16.47
N GLN A 14 3.46 18.03 15.36
CA GLN A 14 4.78 18.60 14.98
C GLN A 14 4.72 19.88 14.11
N LEU A 15 3.55 20.31 13.65
CA LEU A 15 3.37 21.50 12.79
C LEU A 15 3.21 22.84 13.56
N ARG A 16 3.88 23.00 14.71
CA ARG A 16 3.92 24.26 15.49
C ARG A 16 5.33 24.71 15.88
N ALA A 17 6.31 24.58 14.98
CA ALA A 17 7.71 24.96 15.22
C ALA A 17 8.33 25.91 14.17
N SER A 18 7.53 26.60 13.33
CA SER A 18 8.03 27.42 12.22
C SER A 18 7.26 28.74 11.99
N ARG A 19 7.16 29.59 13.04
CA ARG A 19 6.76 31.01 12.90
C ARG A 19 7.89 31.96 13.26
N SER A 20 8.82 32.15 12.32
CA SER A 20 9.82 33.23 12.35
C SER A 20 9.12 34.59 12.31
N ARG A 21 9.14 35.33 13.44
CA ARG A 21 8.59 36.68 13.51
C ARG A 21 9.57 37.70 12.92
N ILE A 22 9.15 38.39 11.87
CA ILE A 22 9.84 39.57 11.34
C ILE A 22 9.68 40.74 12.35
N PRO A 23 10.76 41.37 12.83
CA PRO A 23 10.68 42.46 13.80
C PRO A 23 10.64 43.85 13.14
N THR A 24 9.50 44.53 13.19
CA THR A 24 9.35 45.93 12.71
C THR A 24 9.85 46.95 13.75
N ARG A 25 10.69 47.90 13.33
CA ARG A 25 11.26 49.00 14.15
C ARG A 25 10.26 50.11 14.51
N ARG A 26 10.27 50.56 15.78
CA ARG A 26 10.16 51.95 16.32
C ARG A 26 10.47 51.84 17.84
N ARG A 27 11.45 52.54 18.45
CA ARG A 27 11.55 53.99 18.77
C ARG A 27 10.28 54.52 19.48
N THR A 28 10.32 55.17 20.66
CA THR A 28 11.42 55.52 21.61
C THR A 28 10.81 55.92 22.97
N GLY A 29 11.49 55.73 24.11
CA GLY A 29 11.04 56.26 25.41
C GLY A 29 11.85 55.78 26.63
N SER A 30 12.29 56.72 27.48
CA SER A 30 13.06 56.56 28.75
C SER A 30 13.02 57.93 29.49
N PRO A 31 13.57 58.13 30.72
CA PRO A 31 14.21 57.20 31.66
C PRO A 31 13.72 57.32 33.14
N ALA A 32 14.26 56.49 34.05
CA ALA A 32 14.35 56.75 35.50
C ALA A 32 15.59 56.04 36.09
N GLY A 33 16.08 56.45 37.28
CA GLY A 33 17.49 56.25 37.70
C GLY A 33 17.82 55.19 38.79
N PRO A 34 19.13 55.03 39.11
CA PRO A 34 19.74 54.02 40.03
C PRO A 34 19.96 54.62 41.46
N PRO A 35 20.80 54.12 42.44
CA PRO A 35 21.97 53.20 42.35
C PRO A 35 22.29 52.23 43.54
N ARG A 36 23.51 51.64 43.47
CA ARG A 36 24.34 50.91 44.48
C ARG A 36 24.27 49.36 44.48
N GLU A 37 25.33 48.58 44.73
CA GLU A 37 26.80 48.82 44.57
C GLU A 37 27.63 47.50 44.47
N ARG A 38 28.63 47.27 45.34
CA ARG A 38 29.70 46.23 45.37
C ARG A 38 30.24 46.11 46.85
N PRO A 39 31.25 45.28 47.29
CA PRO A 39 32.30 44.58 46.52
C PRO A 39 32.89 43.22 47.06
N ARG A 40 33.87 42.64 46.29
CA ARG A 40 35.04 41.76 46.70
C ARG A 40 34.71 40.32 47.18
N ARG A 41 35.48 39.23 46.93
CA ARG A 41 36.79 38.83 46.27
C ARG A 41 36.53 37.53 45.42
N GLY A 42 37.41 36.86 44.64
CA GLY A 42 38.82 37.04 44.20
C GLY A 42 39.82 36.02 44.80
N GLY A 43 40.57 35.15 44.08
CA GLY A 43 40.70 34.87 42.62
C GLY A 43 42.00 34.11 42.22
N ARG A 44 42.27 33.95 40.90
CA ARG A 44 43.47 33.32 40.22
C ARG A 44 43.58 31.78 40.32
N ARG A 45 44.26 31.03 39.42
CA ARG A 45 45.04 31.27 38.15
C ARG A 45 44.30 30.57 36.97
N GLY A 46 44.54 30.72 35.65
CA GLY A 46 45.76 30.90 34.81
C GLY A 46 46.08 29.55 34.12
N GLU A 47 46.38 29.41 32.82
CA GLU A 47 46.71 30.34 31.70
C GLU A 47 46.14 29.79 30.35
N ALA A 48 45.73 30.62 29.37
CA ALA A 48 46.41 30.96 28.09
C ALA A 48 46.64 29.78 27.09
N CYS A 49 46.52 29.92 25.75
CA CYS A 49 46.76 31.09 24.87
C CYS A 49 45.71 31.29 23.74
N SER A 50 45.87 32.42 23.03
CA SER A 50 45.35 32.71 21.68
C SER A 50 46.53 33.28 20.84
N CYS A 51 46.48 33.73 19.57
CA CYS A 51 45.41 34.35 18.78
C CYS A 51 45.83 34.53 17.28
N LEU A 52 44.84 34.81 16.40
CA LEU A 52 44.88 35.75 15.25
C LEU A 52 45.64 35.48 13.90
N ARG A 53 44.93 35.91 12.82
CA ARG A 53 45.34 36.60 11.56
C ARG A 53 45.58 35.84 10.23
N SER A 54 44.61 36.03 9.33
CA SER A 54 44.75 36.24 7.86
C SER A 54 45.26 37.68 7.55
N PRO A 55 45.57 38.10 6.28
CA PRO A 55 44.51 38.47 5.29
C PRO A 55 44.85 38.50 3.75
N LEU A 56 43.81 38.57 2.88
CA LEU A 56 43.75 39.11 1.47
C LEU A 56 44.61 38.40 0.36
N GLY A 57 44.33 38.39 -0.95
CA GLY A 57 43.27 38.90 -1.88
C GLY A 57 43.74 38.71 -3.37
N THR A 58 43.04 38.97 -4.50
CA THR A 58 41.63 39.29 -4.87
C THR A 58 41.49 39.40 -6.43
N SER A 59 40.28 39.21 -7.01
CA SER A 59 39.81 39.54 -8.42
C SER A 59 40.44 38.82 -9.65
N GLY A 60 39.74 38.60 -10.80
CA GLY A 60 38.30 38.78 -11.13
C GLY A 60 37.88 38.50 -12.61
N ASP A 61 36.58 38.23 -12.80
CA ASP A 61 35.63 38.49 -13.93
C ASP A 61 35.75 38.02 -15.42
N ALA A 62 34.64 37.37 -15.87
CA ALA A 62 33.81 37.62 -17.09
C ALA A 62 34.05 37.02 -18.51
N SER A 63 33.09 36.14 -18.90
CA SER A 63 32.21 36.20 -20.11
C SER A 63 32.51 35.57 -21.50
N ALA A 64 31.50 34.81 -22.00
CA ALA A 64 30.88 34.77 -23.35
C ALA A 64 31.57 34.20 -24.64
N SER A 65 31.07 33.03 -25.07
CA SER A 65 30.43 32.72 -26.38
C SER A 65 31.06 33.04 -27.75
N SER A 66 31.57 32.01 -28.46
CA SER A 66 31.43 31.70 -29.92
C SER A 66 32.39 30.53 -30.28
N ALA A 67 32.26 29.64 -31.27
CA ALA A 67 31.33 29.30 -32.37
C ALA A 67 31.99 29.33 -33.77
N CYS A 68 31.76 28.26 -34.56
CA CYS A 68 32.03 28.11 -36.01
C CYS A 68 33.48 27.75 -36.49
N PRO A 69 33.63 27.10 -37.68
CA PRO A 69 34.45 25.88 -37.77
C PRO A 69 35.29 25.71 -39.08
N VAL A 70 35.58 24.45 -39.44
CA VAL A 70 36.03 23.91 -40.76
C VAL A 70 37.52 23.98 -41.11
N SER A 71 38.12 22.80 -41.27
CA SER A 71 38.85 22.44 -42.50
C SER A 71 38.91 20.91 -42.67
N CYS A 72 38.90 20.45 -43.92
CA CYS A 72 39.02 19.03 -44.31
C CYS A 72 39.98 18.91 -45.49
N CYS A 73 40.88 17.93 -45.46
CA CYS A 73 41.68 17.47 -46.61
C CYS A 73 42.10 16.01 -46.39
N SER A 74 42.58 15.35 -47.44
CA SER A 74 42.63 13.88 -47.55
C SER A 74 43.91 13.36 -48.23
N PHE A 75 44.01 12.03 -48.41
CA PHE A 75 45.16 11.28 -48.95
C PHE A 75 46.40 11.28 -48.02
N GLY A 76 47.25 10.26 -47.92
CA GLY A 76 47.31 8.89 -48.47
C GLY A 76 48.59 8.20 -47.94
N LEU A 77 48.86 6.90 -48.13
CA LEU A 77 48.12 5.79 -48.75
C LEU A 77 48.78 4.44 -48.33
N ALA A 78 48.24 3.31 -48.80
CA ALA A 78 48.75 1.92 -48.70
C ALA A 78 48.71 1.21 -47.32
N SER A 79 48.72 -0.13 -47.22
CA SER A 79 48.10 -1.23 -48.02
C SER A 79 48.58 -2.58 -47.49
N GLU A 80 47.72 -3.38 -46.84
CA GLU A 80 47.75 -4.85 -46.97
C GLU A 80 46.42 -5.47 -46.50
N ASP A 81 45.92 -6.46 -47.26
CA ASP A 81 44.68 -7.20 -47.02
C ASP A 81 44.92 -8.36 -46.03
N THR A 82 43.95 -8.94 -45.32
CA THR A 82 42.78 -9.60 -45.92
C THR A 82 41.67 -9.87 -44.89
N LYS A 83 40.41 -9.92 -45.35
CA LYS A 83 39.23 -10.37 -44.58
C LYS A 83 39.35 -11.85 -44.16
N LYS A 84 39.03 -12.15 -42.89
CA LYS A 84 38.21 -13.29 -42.39
C LYS A 84 38.28 -13.34 -40.84
N ASP A 85 37.30 -13.89 -40.11
CA ASP A 85 36.05 -14.56 -40.51
C ASP A 85 34.90 -14.18 -39.56
N VAL A 86 33.66 -14.21 -40.05
CA VAL A 86 32.46 -14.10 -39.18
C VAL A 86 32.09 -15.50 -38.70
N LYS A 87 32.67 -15.94 -37.58
CA LYS A 87 32.18 -17.09 -36.79
C LYS A 87 32.87 -17.23 -35.43
N GLN A 88 32.21 -16.79 -34.36
CA GLN A 88 32.39 -17.32 -32.99
C GLN A 88 31.03 -17.46 -32.30
N SER A 89 30.19 -18.31 -32.89
CA SER A 89 28.89 -18.73 -32.33
C SER A 89 28.73 -20.26 -32.39
N GLN A 90 29.86 -20.97 -32.19
CA GLN A 90 29.99 -22.42 -32.12
C GLN A 90 31.41 -22.72 -31.59
N ASP A 91 31.55 -22.82 -30.27
CA ASP A 91 32.57 -23.63 -29.55
C ASP A 91 32.48 -23.34 -28.04
N LEU A 92 31.39 -23.82 -27.42
CA LEU A 92 31.21 -23.87 -25.96
C LEU A 92 30.64 -25.22 -25.49
N GLU A 93 30.92 -26.28 -26.25
CA GLU A 93 30.82 -27.65 -25.71
C GLU A 93 32.12 -28.04 -25.00
N LYS A 94 31.99 -28.79 -23.90
CA LYS A 94 33.09 -29.50 -23.21
C LYS A 94 34.18 -28.60 -22.57
N SER A 95 33.75 -27.59 -21.82
CA SER A 95 34.36 -27.37 -20.49
C SER A 95 33.41 -27.89 -19.41
N GLY A 96 33.97 -28.49 -18.35
CA GLY A 96 33.21 -29.26 -17.35
C GLY A 96 32.50 -28.39 -16.31
N ILE A 97 31.52 -27.59 -16.71
CA ILE A 97 30.68 -26.84 -15.76
C ILE A 97 29.93 -27.84 -14.87
N SER A 98 30.12 -27.70 -13.56
CA SER A 98 29.66 -28.67 -12.56
C SER A 98 28.13 -28.77 -12.52
N ARG A 99 27.58 -30.00 -12.56
CA ARG A 99 26.14 -30.30 -12.35
C ARG A 99 25.72 -30.11 -10.88
N LYS A 100 25.92 -28.91 -10.32
CA LYS A 100 25.68 -28.59 -8.90
C LYS A 100 24.53 -27.61 -8.62
N ASN A 101 23.99 -26.95 -9.64
CA ASN A 101 23.01 -25.87 -9.51
C ASN A 101 21.69 -26.15 -10.25
N ASP A 102 21.30 -27.42 -10.38
CA ASP A 102 20.03 -27.80 -11.00
C ASP A 102 18.88 -27.72 -9.98
N LEU A 103 18.45 -26.48 -9.69
CA LEU A 103 17.38 -26.18 -8.71
C LEU A 103 16.06 -26.84 -9.13
N ASP A 104 15.71 -27.95 -8.48
CA ASP A 104 14.43 -28.64 -8.66
C ASP A 104 13.29 -27.77 -8.10
N LEU A 105 12.15 -27.73 -8.80
CA LEU A 105 10.98 -26.96 -8.38
C LEU A 105 10.47 -27.33 -6.98
N LYS A 106 10.69 -28.57 -6.51
CA LYS A 106 10.38 -28.96 -5.12
C LYS A 106 11.12 -28.14 -4.07
N GLU A 107 12.25 -27.53 -4.42
CA GLU A 107 13.02 -26.67 -3.51
C GLU A 107 12.42 -25.26 -3.36
N ILE A 108 11.35 -24.93 -4.11
CA ILE A 108 10.62 -23.67 -4.01
C ILE A 108 9.27 -23.90 -3.32
N VAL A 109 9.07 -23.26 -2.18
CA VAL A 109 7.78 -23.19 -1.48
C VAL A 109 7.00 -21.99 -2.00
N PHE A 110 5.86 -22.22 -2.62
CA PHE A 110 4.97 -21.14 -3.08
C PHE A 110 3.99 -20.77 -1.97
N VAL A 111 3.87 -19.47 -1.67
CA VAL A 111 2.92 -18.93 -0.69
C VAL A 111 2.03 -17.91 -1.38
N ILE A 112 0.79 -18.32 -1.66
CA ILE A 112 -0.22 -17.47 -2.30
C ILE A 112 -0.92 -16.66 -1.20
N GLN A 113 -0.69 -15.34 -1.22
CA GLN A 113 -1.28 -14.34 -0.34
C GLN A 113 -2.78 -14.20 -0.63
N SER A 114 -3.55 -15.09 -0.01
CA SER A 114 -4.96 -15.33 -0.31
C SER A 114 -5.84 -15.21 0.92
N GLN A 115 -7.13 -14.95 0.69
CA GLN A 115 -8.09 -14.63 1.74
C GLN A 115 -9.19 -15.70 1.85
N SER A 116 -9.82 -15.81 3.03
CA SER A 116 -10.79 -16.86 3.36
C SER A 116 -12.19 -16.63 2.79
N ASN A 117 -12.49 -15.44 2.26
CA ASN A 117 -13.73 -15.21 1.51
C ASN A 117 -13.77 -16.08 0.24
N SER A 118 -14.95 -16.57 -0.13
CA SER A 118 -15.14 -17.59 -1.16
C SER A 118 -14.62 -17.21 -2.56
N PHE A 119 -14.67 -15.93 -2.92
CA PHE A 119 -14.11 -15.40 -4.17
C PHE A 119 -12.58 -15.53 -4.21
N HIS A 120 -11.91 -15.06 -3.17
CA HIS A 120 -10.46 -15.08 -3.04
C HIS A 120 -9.93 -16.52 -2.92
N ALA A 121 -10.49 -17.32 -2.02
CA ALA A 121 -10.13 -18.73 -1.86
C ALA A 121 -10.25 -19.54 -3.17
N LYS A 122 -11.24 -19.23 -4.01
CA LYS A 122 -11.41 -19.84 -5.35
C LYS A 122 -10.31 -19.42 -6.33
N ARG A 123 -9.87 -18.15 -6.33
CA ARG A 123 -8.73 -17.66 -7.14
C ARG A 123 -7.42 -18.30 -6.71
N ALA A 124 -7.20 -18.37 -5.40
CA ALA A 124 -6.01 -18.98 -4.81
C ALA A 124 -5.88 -20.48 -5.17
N GLU A 125 -6.97 -21.25 -5.10
CA GLU A 125 -6.98 -22.66 -5.56
C GLU A 125 -6.86 -22.80 -7.10
N GLN A 126 -7.25 -21.78 -7.89
CA GLN A 126 -6.99 -21.77 -9.34
C GLN A 126 -5.49 -21.55 -9.65
N LEU A 127 -4.84 -20.57 -9.00
CA LEU A 127 -3.40 -20.33 -9.17
C LEU A 127 -2.57 -21.54 -8.69
N LYS A 128 -2.93 -22.12 -7.54
CA LYS A 128 -2.32 -23.36 -7.01
C LYS A 128 -2.42 -24.54 -7.99
N LYS A 129 -3.57 -24.72 -8.64
CA LYS A 129 -3.73 -25.73 -9.71
C LYS A 129 -2.90 -25.42 -10.95
N SER A 130 -2.72 -24.15 -11.31
CA SER A 130 -1.83 -23.75 -12.41
C SER A 130 -0.36 -24.09 -12.13
N ILE A 131 0.14 -23.74 -10.93
CA ILE A 131 1.52 -24.06 -10.50
C ILE A 131 1.75 -25.57 -10.51
N LEU A 132 0.84 -26.35 -9.91
CA LEU A 132 0.97 -27.81 -9.85
C LEU A 132 0.84 -28.49 -11.22
N LYS A 133 0.04 -27.92 -12.14
CA LYS A 133 -0.03 -28.41 -13.53
C LYS A 133 1.29 -28.14 -14.26
N GLN A 134 1.81 -26.91 -14.19
CA GLN A 134 3.10 -26.56 -14.83
C GLN A 134 4.26 -27.40 -14.28
N ALA A 135 4.25 -27.74 -12.98
CA ALA A 135 5.22 -28.66 -12.38
C ALA A 135 5.17 -30.07 -13.02
N ALA A 136 3.96 -30.62 -13.16
CA ALA A 136 3.75 -31.93 -13.78
C ALA A 136 4.05 -31.94 -15.29
N ASP A 137 3.67 -30.88 -16.01
CA ASP A 137 3.98 -30.69 -17.44
C ASP A 137 5.51 -30.61 -17.70
N LEU A 138 6.29 -30.17 -16.69
CA LEU A 138 7.76 -30.18 -16.71
C LEU A 138 8.40 -31.50 -16.22
N THR A 139 7.60 -32.50 -15.83
CA THR A 139 8.05 -33.78 -15.24
C THR A 139 8.91 -33.66 -13.97
N GLN A 140 8.82 -32.53 -13.25
CA GLN A 140 9.53 -32.32 -11.98
C GLN A 140 8.69 -32.78 -10.78
N GLU A 141 9.34 -32.94 -9.62
CA GLU A 141 8.63 -33.20 -8.37
C GLU A 141 7.76 -32.01 -7.96
N LEU A 142 6.58 -32.28 -7.38
CA LEU A 142 5.59 -31.24 -7.12
C LEU A 142 6.03 -30.30 -5.98
N PRO A 143 5.98 -28.97 -6.18
CA PRO A 143 6.32 -28.01 -5.13
C PRO A 143 5.28 -27.97 -4.01
N SER A 144 5.71 -27.52 -2.83
CA SER A 144 4.78 -27.14 -1.76
C SER A 144 4.08 -25.83 -2.12
N VAL A 145 2.76 -25.86 -2.33
CA VAL A 145 1.95 -24.67 -2.66
C VAL A 145 0.94 -24.40 -1.55
N LEU A 146 1.19 -23.34 -0.78
CA LEU A 146 0.46 -22.97 0.43
C LEU A 146 -0.49 -21.82 0.16
N LEU A 147 -1.71 -21.89 0.69
CA LEU A 147 -2.67 -20.79 0.66
C LEU A 147 -2.71 -20.11 2.03
N LEU A 148 -2.44 -18.80 2.07
CA LEU A 148 -2.24 -18.06 3.32
C LEU A 148 -3.44 -18.17 4.27
N HIS A 149 -4.67 -18.12 3.74
CA HIS A 149 -5.90 -18.32 4.52
C HIS A 149 -6.09 -19.74 5.10
N GLN A 150 -5.38 -20.75 4.58
CA GLN A 150 -5.40 -22.12 5.11
C GLN A 150 -4.32 -22.35 6.20
N LEU A 151 -3.25 -21.53 6.20
CA LEU A 151 -2.25 -21.51 7.27
C LEU A 151 -2.73 -20.72 8.50
N ALA A 152 -3.62 -19.75 8.30
CA ALA A 152 -4.04 -18.79 9.31
C ALA A 152 -4.96 -19.39 10.40
N LYS A 153 -4.35 -19.81 11.51
CA LYS A 153 -5.05 -19.96 12.81
C LYS A 153 -5.01 -18.69 13.68
N GLN A 154 -4.38 -17.62 13.17
CA GLN A 154 -4.14 -16.37 13.87
C GLN A 154 -4.38 -15.20 12.91
N GLU A 155 -5.07 -14.18 13.41
CA GLU A 155 -5.45 -12.98 12.65
C GLU A 155 -4.25 -12.29 11.98
N GLY A 156 -3.10 -12.22 12.68
CA GLY A 156 -1.87 -11.61 12.15
C GLY A 156 -1.16 -12.38 11.03
N ALA A 157 -1.61 -13.59 10.65
CA ALA A 157 -0.92 -14.43 9.67
C ALA A 157 -0.73 -13.77 8.29
N TRP A 158 -1.62 -12.84 7.90
CA TRP A 158 -1.51 -12.12 6.63
C TRP A 158 -0.27 -11.21 6.55
N THR A 159 0.34 -10.86 7.69
CA THR A 159 1.55 -10.02 7.77
C THR A 159 2.86 -10.79 7.50
N ILE A 160 2.79 -12.09 7.20
CA ILE A 160 3.92 -13.00 6.88
C ILE A 160 4.94 -13.22 8.03
N LEU A 161 5.34 -12.19 8.78
CA LEU A 161 6.31 -12.28 9.87
C LEU A 161 5.94 -13.37 10.91
N PRO A 162 4.67 -13.51 11.38
CA PRO A 162 4.28 -14.58 12.30
C PRO A 162 4.44 -16.00 11.74
N LEU A 163 4.55 -16.15 10.41
CA LEU A 163 4.69 -17.44 9.74
C LEU A 163 6.15 -17.85 9.49
N LEU A 164 7.10 -16.92 9.55
CA LEU A 164 8.53 -17.25 9.36
C LEU A 164 9.01 -18.38 10.31
N PRO A 165 8.61 -18.43 11.60
CA PRO A 165 8.95 -19.56 12.47
C PRO A 165 8.38 -20.91 12.02
N HIS A 166 7.19 -20.93 11.43
CA HIS A 166 6.61 -22.15 10.84
C HIS A 166 7.41 -22.55 9.58
N PHE A 167 7.67 -21.60 8.69
CA PHE A 167 8.42 -21.87 7.46
C PHE A 167 9.85 -22.36 7.74
N SER A 168 10.54 -21.73 8.69
CA SER A 168 11.87 -22.12 9.16
C SER A 168 11.88 -23.56 9.70
N VAL A 169 10.91 -23.96 10.52
CA VAL A 169 10.85 -25.32 11.07
C VAL A 169 10.47 -26.35 10.00
N THR A 170 9.56 -26.02 9.09
CA THR A 170 8.99 -26.99 8.14
C THR A 170 9.86 -27.19 6.89
N TYR A 171 10.44 -26.14 6.31
CA TYR A 171 11.04 -26.21 4.97
C TYR A 171 12.57 -26.15 4.93
N SER A 172 13.26 -25.72 6.00
CA SER A 172 14.72 -25.49 5.99
C SER A 172 15.63 -26.71 5.78
N ARG A 173 15.07 -27.90 5.58
CA ARG A 173 15.81 -29.14 5.27
C ARG A 173 15.68 -29.59 3.82
N ASN A 174 14.59 -29.19 3.15
CA ASN A 174 14.13 -29.76 1.88
C ASN A 174 13.88 -28.67 0.80
N SER A 175 14.08 -27.41 1.14
CA SER A 175 13.81 -26.27 0.26
C SER A 175 14.92 -25.23 0.35
N SER A 176 15.13 -24.52 -0.75
CA SER A 176 16.10 -23.44 -0.90
C SER A 176 15.42 -22.06 -0.85
N TRP A 177 14.16 -21.97 -1.29
CA TRP A 177 13.44 -20.72 -1.51
C TRP A 177 12.00 -20.75 -0.98
N ILE A 178 11.50 -19.57 -0.61
CA ILE A 178 10.07 -19.30 -0.46
C ILE A 178 9.71 -18.17 -1.44
N PHE A 179 8.75 -18.43 -2.33
CA PHE A 179 8.23 -17.48 -3.31
C PHE A 179 6.81 -17.05 -2.90
N PHE A 180 6.62 -15.75 -2.69
CA PHE A 180 5.36 -15.13 -2.30
C PHE A 180 4.72 -14.45 -3.52
N CYS A 181 3.40 -14.58 -3.65
CA CYS A 181 2.63 -13.99 -4.76
C CYS A 181 1.18 -13.72 -4.34
N GLU A 182 0.52 -12.77 -5.01
CA GLU A 182 -0.92 -12.53 -4.87
C GLU A 182 -1.73 -13.53 -5.73
N GLU A 183 -3.03 -13.69 -5.47
CA GLU A 183 -3.89 -14.68 -6.14
C GLU A 183 -4.23 -14.33 -7.61
N GLU A 184 -4.03 -13.07 -8.01
CA GLU A 184 -4.08 -12.59 -9.39
C GLU A 184 -2.75 -12.77 -10.14
N THR A 185 -1.63 -12.95 -9.44
CA THR A 185 -0.30 -13.13 -10.06
C THR A 185 -0.33 -14.28 -11.06
N ARG A 186 0.34 -14.11 -12.20
CA ARG A 186 0.57 -15.16 -13.19
C ARG A 186 2.04 -15.53 -13.16
N ILE A 187 2.32 -16.83 -13.21
CA ILE A 187 3.66 -17.38 -13.05
C ILE A 187 3.96 -18.31 -14.21
N GLN A 188 5.06 -18.06 -14.90
CA GLN A 188 5.64 -18.90 -15.94
C GLN A 188 6.77 -19.72 -15.30
N ILE A 189 6.45 -20.90 -14.79
CA ILE A 189 7.35 -21.71 -13.95
C ILE A 189 8.74 -21.97 -14.57
N PRO A 190 8.90 -22.25 -15.88
CA PRO A 190 10.22 -22.42 -16.50
C PRO A 190 11.13 -21.20 -16.31
N LYS A 191 10.59 -20.00 -16.55
CA LYS A 191 11.32 -18.73 -16.41
C LYS A 191 11.56 -18.37 -14.95
N LEU A 192 10.64 -18.70 -14.04
CA LEU A 192 10.86 -18.50 -12.61
C LEU A 192 12.03 -19.34 -12.11
N LEU A 193 12.12 -20.60 -12.56
CA LEU A 193 13.26 -21.47 -12.28
C LEU A 193 14.55 -20.88 -12.85
N GLU A 194 14.59 -20.49 -14.12
CA GLU A 194 15.74 -19.83 -14.76
C GLU A 194 16.19 -18.57 -13.99
N THR A 195 15.24 -17.70 -13.64
CA THR A 195 15.45 -16.45 -12.91
C THR A 195 16.10 -16.69 -11.54
N VAL A 196 15.54 -17.63 -10.76
CA VAL A 196 15.95 -17.91 -9.39
C VAL A 196 17.26 -18.73 -9.34
N ARG A 197 17.51 -19.60 -10.32
CA ARG A 197 18.77 -20.39 -10.45
C ARG A 197 20.05 -19.55 -10.53
N ARG A 198 19.94 -18.26 -10.87
CA ARG A 198 21.07 -17.31 -10.89
C ARG A 198 21.56 -16.89 -9.51
N TYR A 199 20.75 -17.10 -8.46
CA TYR A 199 21.06 -16.69 -7.09
C TYR A 199 21.50 -17.90 -6.25
N ASP A 200 22.65 -17.78 -5.58
CA ASP A 200 23.22 -18.82 -4.72
C ASP A 200 22.34 -19.06 -3.48
N PRO A 201 21.66 -20.21 -3.33
CA PRO A 201 20.68 -20.43 -2.26
C PRO A 201 21.31 -20.56 -0.87
N SER A 202 22.64 -20.64 -0.75
CA SER A 202 23.34 -20.64 0.54
C SER A 202 23.47 -19.26 1.18
N LYS A 203 23.20 -18.18 0.41
CA LYS A 203 23.31 -16.79 0.85
C LYS A 203 21.95 -16.21 1.29
N GLU A 204 21.99 -15.09 1.99
CA GLU A 204 20.80 -14.32 2.39
C GLU A 204 20.29 -13.45 1.22
N TRP A 205 19.28 -13.92 0.50
CA TRP A 205 18.62 -13.18 -0.58
C TRP A 205 17.19 -12.73 -0.24
N PHE A 206 16.90 -11.48 -0.60
CA PHE A 206 15.58 -10.87 -0.67
C PHE A 206 15.39 -10.33 -2.09
N LEU A 207 14.51 -10.97 -2.86
CA LEU A 207 14.33 -10.74 -4.30
C LEU A 207 12.94 -10.18 -4.61
N GLY A 208 12.81 -9.22 -5.53
CA GLY A 208 11.51 -8.66 -5.93
C GLY A 208 11.60 -7.67 -7.08
N LYS A 209 10.47 -7.33 -7.72
CA LYS A 209 10.34 -6.05 -8.45
C LYS A 209 10.46 -4.92 -7.43
N ALA A 210 11.25 -3.89 -7.70
CA ALA A 210 11.55 -2.85 -6.72
C ALA A 210 10.66 -1.62 -6.90
N LEU A 211 9.77 -1.38 -5.93
CA LEU A 211 9.11 -0.11 -5.72
C LEU A 211 9.99 0.82 -4.86
N HIS A 212 9.77 2.12 -4.97
CA HIS A 212 10.29 3.16 -4.07
C HIS A 212 9.31 4.33 -3.98
N ASP A 213 9.48 5.18 -2.97
CA ASP A 213 8.76 6.43 -2.84
C ASP A 213 9.38 7.51 -3.74
N GLU A 214 8.54 8.42 -4.26
CA GLU A 214 8.97 9.60 -5.03
C GLU A 214 9.10 10.85 -4.13
N GLU A 215 8.15 11.01 -3.21
CA GLU A 215 8.13 12.05 -2.17
C GLU A 215 7.98 11.37 -0.80
N SER A 216 8.18 12.09 0.31
CA SER A 216 8.08 11.47 1.64
C SER A 216 6.61 11.27 2.04
N THR A 217 6.16 10.02 2.07
CA THR A 217 4.74 9.67 2.16
C THR A 217 4.22 9.58 3.61
N ILE A 218 2.91 9.80 3.79
CA ILE A 218 2.26 9.58 5.09
C ILE A 218 2.14 8.09 5.45
N ILE A 219 1.94 7.21 4.46
CA ILE A 219 1.78 5.76 4.67
C ILE A 219 3.06 5.09 5.20
N HIS A 220 4.24 5.63 4.86
CA HIS A 220 5.52 5.19 5.39
C HIS A 220 6.02 6.05 6.57
N HIS A 221 5.12 6.81 7.21
CA HIS A 221 5.40 7.69 8.36
C HIS A 221 6.58 8.65 8.13
N TYR A 222 6.76 9.15 6.91
CA TYR A 222 7.88 10.00 6.49
C TYR A 222 9.28 9.37 6.69
N ALA A 223 9.35 8.03 6.65
CA ALA A 223 10.62 7.32 6.54
C ALA A 223 11.42 7.81 5.32
N PHE A 224 12.75 7.80 5.45
CA PHE A 224 13.69 8.25 4.40
C PHE A 224 13.40 9.66 3.83
N SER A 225 12.79 10.57 4.62
CA SER A 225 12.33 11.90 4.18
C SER A 225 13.39 12.78 3.50
N GLU A 226 14.67 12.57 3.76
CA GLU A 226 15.78 13.28 3.10
C GLU A 226 16.07 12.76 1.67
N ASN A 227 15.73 11.50 1.38
CA ASN A 227 15.85 10.88 0.06
C ASN A 227 14.95 9.62 -0.03
N PRO A 228 13.65 9.75 -0.36
CA PRO A 228 12.71 8.63 -0.37
C PRO A 228 13.11 7.51 -1.34
N THR A 229 13.73 7.86 -2.47
CA THR A 229 14.16 6.92 -3.53
C THR A 229 15.28 5.96 -3.10
N VAL A 230 15.95 6.23 -1.97
CA VAL A 230 17.06 5.40 -1.47
C VAL A 230 16.58 4.02 -0.99
N PHE A 231 15.33 3.92 -0.54
CA PHE A 231 14.77 2.71 0.03
C PHE A 231 13.88 1.98 -0.97
N LYS A 232 14.07 0.65 -1.05
CA LYS A 232 13.40 -0.20 -2.03
C LYS A 232 12.68 -1.36 -1.34
N TYR A 233 11.43 -1.54 -1.72
CA TYR A 233 10.52 -2.55 -1.17
C TYR A 233 9.79 -3.28 -2.30
N PRO A 234 9.41 -4.55 -2.10
CA PRO A 234 8.95 -5.40 -3.19
C PRO A 234 7.55 -5.03 -3.65
N ASP A 235 7.32 -5.09 -4.96
CA ASP A 235 5.99 -5.16 -5.52
C ASP A 235 5.39 -6.56 -5.27
N PHE A 236 4.30 -6.65 -4.50
CA PHE A 236 3.69 -7.94 -4.18
C PHE A 236 2.93 -8.53 -5.37
N ALA A 237 2.41 -7.68 -6.26
CA ALA A 237 1.71 -8.04 -7.48
C ALA A 237 2.61 -8.81 -8.47
N ALA A 238 3.89 -8.44 -8.54
CA ALA A 238 4.92 -9.13 -9.32
C ALA A 238 5.44 -10.42 -8.63
N GLY A 239 5.18 -10.58 -7.34
CA GLY A 239 5.77 -11.61 -6.50
C GLY A 239 7.21 -11.30 -6.07
N TRP A 240 7.65 -11.99 -5.02
CA TRP A 240 8.93 -11.77 -4.36
C TRP A 240 9.43 -13.05 -3.68
N ALA A 241 10.73 -13.16 -3.41
CA ALA A 241 11.33 -14.37 -2.84
C ALA A 241 12.25 -14.08 -1.65
N LEU A 242 12.27 -15.04 -0.72
CA LEU A 242 13.28 -15.15 0.34
C LEU A 242 14.03 -16.47 0.22
N SER A 243 15.35 -16.41 0.31
CA SER A 243 16.18 -17.61 0.53
C SER A 243 15.96 -18.17 1.94
N ILE A 244 16.04 -19.49 2.10
CA ILE A 244 15.89 -20.17 3.40
C ILE A 244 16.92 -19.73 4.46
N PRO A 245 18.20 -19.41 4.15
CA PRO A 245 19.11 -18.79 5.11
C PRO A 245 18.58 -17.48 5.70
N LEU A 246 17.99 -16.61 4.87
CA LEU A 246 17.40 -15.35 5.34
C LEU A 246 16.14 -15.61 6.20
N VAL A 247 15.23 -16.50 5.78
CA VAL A 247 14.06 -16.91 6.59
C VAL A 247 14.48 -17.40 7.97
N ASN A 248 15.59 -18.14 8.08
CA ASN A 248 16.14 -18.61 9.34
C ASN A 248 16.76 -17.49 10.20
N LYS A 249 17.42 -16.49 9.61
CA LYS A 249 17.91 -15.29 10.33
C LYS A 249 16.76 -14.47 10.89
N LEU A 250 15.76 -14.16 10.06
CA LEU A 250 14.54 -13.44 10.47
C LEU A 250 13.78 -14.20 11.56
N THR A 251 13.68 -15.53 11.46
CA THR A 251 13.06 -16.37 12.50
C THR A 251 13.78 -16.33 13.84
N LYS A 252 15.12 -16.29 13.85
CA LYS A 252 15.89 -16.11 15.08
C LYS A 252 15.61 -14.73 15.68
N ARG A 253 15.58 -13.69 14.85
CA ARG A 253 15.30 -12.30 15.24
C ARG A 253 13.92 -12.13 15.87
N LEU A 254 12.87 -12.69 15.26
CA LEU A 254 11.49 -12.65 15.78
C LEU A 254 11.32 -13.34 17.15
N LYS A 255 12.29 -14.17 17.57
CA LYS A 255 12.30 -14.82 18.89
C LYS A 255 13.06 -14.01 19.95
N SER A 256 13.88 -13.02 19.54
CA SER A 256 14.67 -12.17 20.43
C SER A 256 14.20 -10.71 20.48
N GLU A 257 13.51 -10.23 19.46
CA GLU A 257 12.97 -8.87 19.37
C GLU A 257 11.45 -8.91 19.16
N SER A 258 10.70 -8.08 19.91
CA SER A 258 9.32 -7.78 19.58
C SER A 258 9.23 -6.96 18.29
N LEU A 259 8.09 -7.02 17.61
CA LEU A 259 7.76 -6.06 16.56
C LEU A 259 7.71 -4.64 17.16
N LYS A 260 8.08 -3.64 16.34
CA LYS A 260 8.33 -2.25 16.79
C LYS A 260 7.17 -1.28 16.51
N SER A 261 6.15 -1.75 15.81
CA SER A 261 4.91 -1.02 15.54
C SER A 261 3.74 -1.87 15.99
N ASP A 262 2.78 -1.26 16.68
CA ASP A 262 1.48 -1.87 16.93
C ASP A 262 0.58 -1.85 15.68
N PHE A 263 0.87 -0.96 14.72
CA PHE A 263 0.10 -0.81 13.48
C PHE A 263 0.82 -1.46 12.28
N THR A 264 0.04 -2.09 11.40
CA THR A 264 0.46 -2.43 10.03
C THR A 264 -0.39 -1.66 9.04
N ILE A 265 0.27 -0.90 8.18
CA ILE A 265 -0.28 0.08 7.23
C ILE A 265 0.09 -0.31 5.80
N ASP A 266 1.39 -0.38 5.50
CA ASP A 266 1.89 -0.89 4.21
C ASP A 266 2.85 -2.06 4.44
N LEU A 267 2.33 -3.27 4.18
CA LEU A 267 3.02 -4.50 4.54
C LEU A 267 4.31 -4.73 3.72
N LYS A 268 4.35 -4.26 2.47
CA LYS A 268 5.52 -4.41 1.59
C LYS A 268 6.69 -3.55 2.06
N HIS A 269 6.44 -2.30 2.43
CA HIS A 269 7.43 -1.42 3.06
C HIS A 269 7.84 -1.91 4.46
N GLU A 270 6.89 -2.37 5.29
CA GLU A 270 7.16 -2.89 6.64
C GLU A 270 8.03 -4.16 6.64
N ILE A 271 7.74 -5.13 5.76
CA ILE A 271 8.58 -6.33 5.62
C ILE A 271 9.97 -5.94 5.11
N ALA A 272 10.08 -5.05 4.14
CA ALA A 272 11.38 -4.57 3.67
C ALA A 272 12.18 -3.88 4.78
N LEU A 273 11.55 -3.06 5.62
CA LEU A 273 12.19 -2.43 6.78
C LEU A 273 12.67 -3.46 7.81
N TYR A 274 11.86 -4.50 8.06
CA TYR A 274 12.22 -5.57 8.99
C TYR A 274 13.42 -6.41 8.50
N ILE A 275 13.49 -6.64 7.18
CA ILE A 275 14.59 -7.37 6.53
C ILE A 275 15.87 -6.54 6.46
N TRP A 276 15.78 -5.26 6.06
CA TRP A 276 16.93 -4.35 5.92
C TRP A 276 17.62 -4.06 7.25
N ASP A 277 16.86 -4.03 8.34
CA ASP A 277 17.34 -3.85 9.72
C ASP A 277 18.36 -2.71 9.92
N LYS A 278 17.99 -1.49 9.50
CA LYS A 278 18.87 -0.31 9.57
C LYS A 278 20.21 -0.46 8.82
N GLY A 279 20.30 -1.39 7.86
CA GLY A 279 21.52 -1.76 7.15
C GLY A 279 22.24 -3.02 7.67
N GLY A 280 21.71 -3.69 8.69
CA GLY A 280 22.23 -4.97 9.22
C GLY A 280 21.76 -6.23 8.46
N GLY A 281 20.77 -6.09 7.58
CA GLY A 281 20.28 -7.14 6.70
C GLY A 281 20.32 -6.75 5.22
N PRO A 282 20.06 -7.72 4.31
CA PRO A 282 20.15 -7.47 2.87
C PRO A 282 19.09 -6.45 2.41
N PRO A 283 19.44 -5.48 1.55
CA PRO A 283 18.44 -4.69 0.84
C PRO A 283 17.70 -5.55 -0.17
N LEU A 284 16.55 -5.06 -0.67
CA LEU A 284 15.86 -5.71 -1.79
C LEU A 284 16.79 -5.74 -3.01
N THR A 285 16.98 -6.94 -3.56
CA THR A 285 17.66 -7.15 -4.85
C THR A 285 16.62 -7.09 -5.96
N PRO A 286 16.70 -6.10 -6.89
CA PRO A 286 15.76 -6.01 -8.00
C PRO A 286 15.88 -7.20 -8.94
N VAL A 287 14.75 -7.79 -9.33
CA VAL A 287 14.66 -8.88 -10.32
C VAL A 287 13.83 -8.38 -11.51
N PRO A 288 14.44 -8.07 -12.67
CA PRO A 288 13.71 -7.56 -13.84
C PRO A 288 12.63 -8.49 -14.36
N GLU A 289 12.80 -9.81 -14.22
CA GLU A 289 11.87 -10.83 -14.70
C GLU A 289 10.63 -10.99 -13.81
N PHE A 290 10.58 -10.33 -12.65
CA PHE A 290 9.35 -10.22 -11.87
C PHE A 290 8.60 -8.97 -12.32
N CYS A 291 7.53 -9.15 -13.08
CA CYS A 291 6.81 -8.05 -13.74
C CYS A 291 5.38 -7.93 -13.23
N THR A 292 4.79 -6.76 -13.43
CA THR A 292 3.34 -6.54 -13.27
C THR A 292 2.59 -6.52 -14.59
N ASP A 293 3.31 -6.43 -15.71
CA ASP A 293 2.73 -6.02 -16.99
C ASP A 293 2.81 -7.18 -17.99
N ASP A 294 1.73 -7.47 -18.70
CA ASP A 294 1.60 -8.65 -19.58
C ASP A 294 2.36 -8.53 -20.93
N VAL A 295 3.19 -7.49 -21.11
CA VAL A 295 3.75 -7.09 -22.42
C VAL A 295 5.09 -7.78 -22.73
N ASP A 296 5.90 -8.10 -21.72
CA ASP A 296 7.32 -8.43 -21.91
C ASP A 296 7.65 -9.92 -21.94
N PHE A 297 8.28 -10.36 -23.03
CA PHE A 297 8.60 -11.77 -23.29
C PHE A 297 9.62 -12.37 -22.31
N TYR A 298 10.38 -11.58 -21.56
CA TYR A 298 11.30 -12.07 -20.53
C TYR A 298 10.64 -12.32 -19.17
N CYS A 299 9.43 -11.83 -18.93
CA CYS A 299 8.78 -11.91 -17.63
C CYS A 299 8.50 -13.34 -17.18
N ALA A 300 8.96 -13.68 -15.98
CA ALA A 300 8.68 -14.90 -15.23
C ALA A 300 7.36 -14.81 -14.46
N THR A 301 6.97 -13.60 -14.06
CA THR A 301 5.64 -13.28 -13.51
C THR A 301 5.03 -12.05 -14.18
N THR A 302 3.69 -11.99 -14.21
CA THR A 302 2.90 -10.82 -14.64
C THR A 302 1.68 -10.66 -13.72
N PHE A 303 0.99 -9.51 -13.76
CA PHE A 303 -0.17 -9.24 -12.93
C PHE A 303 -1.38 -8.79 -13.76
N HIS A 304 -2.56 -9.33 -13.45
CA HIS A 304 -3.79 -9.01 -14.17
C HIS A 304 -4.43 -7.73 -13.62
N SER A 305 -3.99 -6.57 -14.13
CA SER A 305 -4.39 -5.22 -13.68
C SER A 305 -5.89 -4.89 -13.81
N PHE A 306 -6.66 -5.64 -14.60
CA PHE A 306 -8.06 -5.32 -14.88
C PHE A 306 -9.03 -5.71 -13.75
N LEU A 307 -10.02 -4.82 -13.49
CA LEU A 307 -11.15 -5.07 -12.59
C LEU A 307 -11.81 -6.45 -12.83
N PRO A 308 -12.07 -7.22 -11.76
CA PRO A 308 -12.44 -8.62 -11.86
C PRO A 308 -13.77 -8.81 -12.62
N LEU A 309 -13.79 -9.85 -13.48
CA LEU A 309 -14.94 -10.23 -14.30
C LEU A 309 -15.68 -11.40 -13.64
N CYS A 310 -16.65 -11.09 -12.78
CA CYS A 310 -17.36 -12.08 -11.97
C CYS A 310 -18.83 -12.30 -12.39
N GLY A 311 -19.43 -11.34 -13.09
CA GLY A 311 -20.80 -11.43 -13.57
C GLY A 311 -21.27 -10.13 -14.22
N LYS A 312 -22.59 -9.90 -14.21
CA LYS A 312 -23.14 -8.57 -14.45
C LYS A 312 -22.79 -7.67 -13.25
N PRO A 313 -22.41 -6.39 -13.45
CA PRO A 313 -22.21 -5.47 -12.34
C PRO A 313 -23.45 -5.40 -11.44
N VAL A 314 -23.25 -5.26 -10.13
CA VAL A 314 -24.32 -5.04 -9.15
C VAL A 314 -25.08 -3.76 -9.53
N LYS A 315 -26.41 -3.74 -9.37
CA LYS A 315 -27.20 -2.55 -9.73
C LYS A 315 -26.90 -1.40 -8.76
N LYS A 316 -27.08 -0.17 -9.21
CA LYS A 316 -26.92 1.01 -8.35
C LYS A 316 -27.98 1.06 -7.24
N GLU A 317 -29.13 0.46 -7.49
CA GLU A 317 -30.26 0.34 -6.57
C GLU A 317 -30.04 -0.74 -5.50
N ASP A 318 -29.02 -1.61 -5.69
CA ASP A 318 -28.60 -2.62 -4.72
C ASP A 318 -27.39 -2.13 -3.86
N ILE A 319 -26.97 -0.87 -4.03
CA ILE A 319 -25.85 -0.22 -3.32
C ILE A 319 -26.30 1.12 -2.72
N PHE A 320 -26.30 1.23 -1.38
CA PHE A 320 -26.57 2.47 -0.66
C PHE A 320 -25.28 3.12 -0.18
N VAL A 321 -25.11 4.42 -0.45
CA VAL A 321 -23.94 5.20 -0.04
C VAL A 321 -24.27 6.11 1.15
N ALA A 322 -23.49 5.98 2.22
CA ALA A 322 -23.55 6.79 3.42
C ALA A 322 -22.33 7.70 3.47
N VAL A 323 -22.52 9.01 3.31
CA VAL A 323 -21.42 9.99 3.41
C VAL A 323 -21.38 10.57 4.81
N LYS A 324 -20.30 10.30 5.56
CA LYS A 324 -20.03 10.94 6.85
C LYS A 324 -19.54 12.37 6.61
N THR A 325 -20.25 13.36 7.17
CA THR A 325 -19.92 14.79 7.09
C THR A 325 -20.17 15.49 8.43
N CYS A 326 -19.83 16.77 8.53
CA CYS A 326 -20.36 17.67 9.56
C CYS A 326 -20.62 19.08 8.99
N LYS A 327 -21.34 19.92 9.73
CA LYS A 327 -21.76 21.26 9.31
C LYS A 327 -20.63 22.13 8.77
N LYS A 328 -19.43 21.97 9.35
CA LYS A 328 -18.21 22.67 8.94
C LYS A 328 -17.84 22.47 7.47
N PHE A 329 -18.18 21.32 6.90
CA PHE A 329 -17.74 20.89 5.57
C PHE A 329 -18.83 20.94 4.49
N HIS A 330 -20.06 21.34 4.85
CA HIS A 330 -21.18 21.53 3.93
C HIS A 330 -20.82 22.47 2.76
N GLY A 331 -20.11 23.56 3.03
CA GLY A 331 -19.69 24.53 2.00
C GLY A 331 -18.43 24.15 1.21
N ASP A 332 -17.59 23.26 1.73
CA ASP A 332 -16.23 23.01 1.19
C ASP A 332 -16.09 21.64 0.51
N ARG A 333 -16.66 20.58 1.11
CA ARG A 333 -16.43 19.18 0.71
C ARG A 333 -17.58 18.60 -0.10
N ILE A 334 -18.81 18.80 0.36
CA ILE A 334 -20.00 18.28 -0.33
C ILE A 334 -20.16 18.81 -1.78
N PRO A 335 -19.78 20.06 -2.13
CA PRO A 335 -19.78 20.49 -3.53
C PRO A 335 -18.86 19.66 -4.43
N ILE A 336 -17.75 19.14 -3.90
CA ILE A 336 -16.83 18.25 -4.64
C ILE A 336 -17.46 16.88 -4.85
N VAL A 337 -18.13 16.32 -3.83
CA VAL A 337 -18.89 15.06 -3.95
C VAL A 337 -19.99 15.20 -5.02
N LYS A 338 -20.76 16.30 -4.97
CA LYS A 338 -21.77 16.69 -5.98
C LYS A 338 -21.19 16.81 -7.39
N GLN A 339 -20.02 17.45 -7.53
CA GLN A 339 -19.36 17.69 -8.82
C GLN A 339 -18.71 16.44 -9.42
N THR A 340 -18.38 15.43 -8.61
CA THR A 340 -17.61 14.26 -9.04
C THR A 340 -18.48 13.00 -9.17
N TRP A 341 -18.75 12.32 -8.07
CA TRP A 341 -19.25 10.95 -8.09
C TRP A 341 -20.69 10.76 -7.60
N GLU A 342 -21.30 11.75 -6.92
CA GLU A 342 -22.69 11.69 -6.42
C GLU A 342 -23.66 11.24 -7.53
N SER A 343 -23.54 11.87 -8.71
CA SER A 343 -24.39 11.62 -9.89
C SER A 343 -24.40 10.16 -10.38
N GLN A 344 -23.47 9.31 -9.90
CA GLN A 344 -23.43 7.89 -10.24
C GLN A 344 -24.07 6.98 -9.20
N ALA A 345 -24.36 7.44 -7.98
CA ALA A 345 -25.07 6.65 -6.96
C ALA A 345 -26.60 6.81 -7.09
N SER A 346 -27.37 5.72 -7.11
CA SER A 346 -28.84 5.80 -7.12
C SER A 346 -29.44 5.98 -5.71
N LEU A 347 -28.72 5.58 -4.67
CA LEU A 347 -29.14 5.67 -3.27
C LEU A 347 -28.01 6.28 -2.44
N ILE A 348 -28.24 7.48 -1.89
CA ILE A 348 -27.25 8.21 -1.09
C ILE A 348 -27.93 9.00 0.04
N GLU A 349 -27.33 9.04 1.23
CA GLU A 349 -27.69 9.95 2.33
C GLU A 349 -26.44 10.59 2.96
N TYR A 350 -26.54 11.87 3.31
CA TYR A 350 -25.48 12.65 3.94
C TYR A 350 -25.67 12.71 5.46
N TYR A 351 -24.79 12.11 6.25
CA TYR A 351 -24.94 12.00 7.70
C TYR A 351 -24.13 13.07 8.43
N SER A 352 -24.84 14.00 9.08
CA SER A 352 -24.28 15.20 9.68
C SER A 352 -24.80 15.45 11.10
N ASP A 353 -24.10 16.29 11.85
CA ASP A 353 -24.50 16.93 13.10
C ASP A 353 -25.45 18.13 12.92
N TYR A 354 -26.03 18.30 11.73
CA TYR A 354 -26.91 19.42 11.39
C TYR A 354 -27.74 19.09 10.15
N THR A 355 -29.07 19.26 10.26
CA THR A 355 -30.00 19.15 9.12
C THR A 355 -29.95 20.42 8.27
N GLU A 356 -29.66 20.27 6.98
CA GLU A 356 -29.80 21.29 5.94
C GLU A 356 -30.71 20.75 4.82
N ASN A 357 -31.38 21.64 4.09
CA ASN A 357 -32.29 21.26 3.00
C ASN A 357 -31.65 21.39 1.60
N SER A 358 -30.61 22.22 1.43
CA SER A 358 -29.85 22.42 0.18
C SER A 358 -28.83 21.31 -0.08
N ILE A 359 -28.23 20.80 0.99
CA ILE A 359 -27.60 19.49 1.05
C ILE A 359 -28.51 18.67 1.96
N PRO A 360 -29.32 17.72 1.45
CA PRO A 360 -30.31 17.01 2.25
C PRO A 360 -29.63 16.07 3.25
N THR A 361 -29.23 16.61 4.39
CA THR A 361 -28.52 15.89 5.45
C THR A 361 -29.51 15.23 6.41
N VAL A 362 -29.13 14.05 6.88
CA VAL A 362 -29.79 13.32 7.95
C VAL A 362 -28.99 13.53 9.23
N ASP A 363 -29.60 14.26 10.17
CA ASP A 363 -29.16 14.25 11.56
C ASP A 363 -29.66 12.98 12.26
N LEU A 364 -28.76 12.30 12.96
CA LEU A 364 -29.04 11.08 13.73
C LEU A 364 -29.10 11.33 15.24
N GLY A 365 -29.05 12.59 15.68
CA GLY A 365 -28.95 12.97 17.09
C GLY A 365 -27.55 12.74 17.68
N ILE A 366 -26.54 12.50 16.84
CA ILE A 366 -25.16 12.23 17.25
C ILE A 366 -24.28 13.46 16.96
N PRO A 367 -23.80 14.18 17.99
CA PRO A 367 -22.92 15.34 17.81
C PRO A 367 -21.63 15.02 17.06
N ASN A 368 -21.07 16.00 16.36
CA ASN A 368 -19.76 15.82 15.74
C ASN A 368 -18.62 15.77 16.77
N THR A 369 -17.56 15.07 16.40
CA THR A 369 -16.39 14.74 17.23
C THR A 369 -15.10 15.05 16.46
N ASP A 370 -13.99 15.34 17.16
CA ASP A 370 -12.69 15.70 16.54
C ASP A 370 -11.68 14.53 16.50
N ARG A 371 -12.08 13.30 16.89
CA ARG A 371 -11.16 12.16 17.10
C ARG A 371 -11.49 10.90 16.30
N GLY A 372 -12.77 10.52 16.28
CA GLY A 372 -13.31 9.34 15.63
C GLY A 372 -14.83 9.39 15.69
N HIS A 373 -15.52 8.59 14.87
CA HIS A 373 -16.95 8.77 14.60
C HIS A 373 -17.83 7.55 14.95
N CYS A 374 -17.37 6.65 15.84
CA CYS A 374 -18.06 5.38 16.14
C CYS A 374 -19.57 5.52 16.37
N GLY A 375 -20.00 6.49 17.19
CA GLY A 375 -21.44 6.70 17.47
C GLY A 375 -22.25 7.02 16.21
N LYS A 376 -21.69 7.83 15.29
CA LYS A 376 -22.32 8.19 14.01
C LYS A 376 -22.36 6.98 13.08
N THR A 377 -21.26 6.24 12.99
CA THR A 377 -21.15 5.04 12.13
C THR A 377 -22.08 3.92 12.59
N PHE A 378 -22.25 3.67 13.90
CA PHE A 378 -23.23 2.70 14.40
C PHE A 378 -24.68 3.14 14.15
N ALA A 379 -25.01 4.43 14.30
CA ALA A 379 -26.35 4.93 13.99
C ALA A 379 -26.69 4.83 12.49
N ILE A 380 -25.71 4.99 11.59
CA ILE A 380 -25.85 4.72 10.14
C ILE A 380 -26.16 3.24 9.89
N LEU A 381 -25.41 2.33 10.52
CA LEU A 381 -25.59 0.87 10.40
C LEU A 381 -26.99 0.44 10.88
N GLU A 382 -27.45 0.97 12.02
CA GLU A 382 -28.79 0.69 12.55
C GLU A 382 -29.90 1.24 11.62
N ARG A 383 -29.76 2.47 11.13
CA ARG A 383 -30.69 3.08 10.16
C ARG A 383 -30.78 2.27 8.87
N PHE A 384 -29.65 1.78 8.35
CA PHE A 384 -29.62 0.97 7.13
C PHE A 384 -30.40 -0.35 7.26
N LEU A 385 -30.30 -1.04 8.41
CA LEU A 385 -31.11 -2.24 8.65
C LEU A 385 -32.59 -1.91 8.86
N ASN A 386 -32.90 -0.86 9.61
CA ASN A 386 -34.27 -0.51 10.02
C ASN A 386 -35.15 0.05 8.89
N ARG A 387 -34.61 0.28 7.69
CA ARG A 387 -35.39 0.59 6.46
C ARG A 387 -36.24 -0.63 6.05
N SER A 388 -37.48 -0.70 6.54
CA SER A 388 -38.40 -1.86 6.47
C SER A 388 -38.75 -2.38 5.06
N HIS A 389 -38.68 -1.54 4.03
CA HIS A 389 -39.00 -1.90 2.65
C HIS A 389 -37.76 -2.07 1.76
N ASP A 390 -36.57 -1.84 2.32
CA ASP A 390 -35.32 -1.75 1.58
C ASP A 390 -34.60 -3.11 1.53
N LYS A 391 -34.29 -3.55 0.31
CA LYS A 391 -33.58 -4.80 0.02
C LYS A 391 -32.14 -4.57 -0.46
N THR A 392 -31.64 -3.34 -0.41
CA THR A 392 -30.26 -2.98 -0.79
C THR A 392 -29.28 -3.97 -0.17
N ALA A 393 -28.50 -4.64 -1.03
CA ALA A 393 -27.58 -5.70 -0.63
C ALA A 393 -26.32 -5.15 0.06
N TRP A 394 -25.87 -3.97 -0.36
CA TRP A 394 -24.60 -3.37 0.04
C TRP A 394 -24.75 -1.99 0.66
N LEU A 395 -24.08 -1.77 1.79
CA LEU A 395 -23.83 -0.45 2.35
C LEU A 395 -22.38 -0.05 2.08
N VAL A 396 -22.19 1.18 1.62
CA VAL A 396 -20.88 1.81 1.42
C VAL A 396 -20.81 3.02 2.33
N ILE A 397 -19.87 3.04 3.28
CA ILE A 397 -19.64 4.21 4.14
C ILE A 397 -18.34 4.87 3.71
N VAL A 398 -18.39 6.18 3.43
CA VAL A 398 -17.24 7.02 3.05
C VAL A 398 -17.23 8.29 3.88
N ASP A 399 -16.07 8.93 3.98
CA ASP A 399 -15.95 10.29 4.52
C ASP A 399 -16.15 11.33 3.39
N ASP A 400 -16.50 12.57 3.75
CA ASP A 400 -16.81 13.64 2.78
C ASP A 400 -15.59 14.17 2.01
N ASP A 401 -14.36 13.75 2.34
CA ASP A 401 -13.15 13.91 1.52
C ASP A 401 -12.64 12.61 0.86
N THR A 402 -13.46 11.56 0.78
CA THR A 402 -13.22 10.37 -0.05
C THR A 402 -13.73 10.58 -1.49
N LEU A 403 -12.91 10.24 -2.48
CA LEU A 403 -13.30 10.11 -3.88
C LEU A 403 -13.51 8.63 -4.21
N ILE A 404 -14.63 8.27 -4.87
CA ILE A 404 -14.95 6.87 -5.19
C ILE A 404 -15.55 6.70 -6.60
N SER A 405 -15.25 5.57 -7.25
CA SER A 405 -15.75 5.20 -8.58
C SER A 405 -16.87 4.17 -8.47
N ILE A 406 -18.11 4.64 -8.47
CA ILE A 406 -19.31 3.79 -8.33
C ILE A 406 -19.36 2.70 -9.42
N SER A 407 -19.06 3.03 -10.68
CA SER A 407 -19.07 2.05 -11.79
C SER A 407 -18.06 0.91 -11.62
N ARG A 408 -16.91 1.19 -10.97
CA ARG A 408 -15.87 0.19 -10.69
C ARG A 408 -16.24 -0.65 -9.47
N LEU A 409 -16.82 -0.01 -8.44
CA LEU A 409 -17.39 -0.70 -7.29
C LEU A 409 -18.51 -1.67 -7.69
N GLN A 410 -19.44 -1.28 -8.56
CA GLN A 410 -20.47 -2.17 -9.11
C GLN A 410 -19.88 -3.44 -9.75
N ARG A 411 -18.72 -3.35 -10.41
CA ARG A 411 -18.00 -4.52 -10.96
C ARG A 411 -17.39 -5.36 -9.84
N LEU A 412 -16.65 -4.78 -8.90
CA LEU A 412 -16.03 -5.52 -7.81
C LEU A 412 -17.07 -6.25 -6.94
N LEU A 413 -18.20 -5.60 -6.60
CA LEU A 413 -19.24 -6.22 -5.79
C LEU A 413 -19.98 -7.37 -6.49
N SER A 414 -19.83 -7.52 -7.82
CA SER A 414 -20.34 -8.71 -8.54
C SER A 414 -19.53 -9.99 -8.26
N CYS A 415 -18.41 -9.88 -7.55
CA CYS A 415 -17.56 -11.00 -7.15
C CYS A 415 -17.92 -11.63 -5.81
N TYR A 416 -18.67 -10.92 -4.97
CA TYR A 416 -18.97 -11.34 -3.60
C TYR A 416 -20.45 -11.73 -3.47
N ASP A 417 -20.74 -12.79 -2.71
CA ASP A 417 -22.12 -13.09 -2.34
C ASP A 417 -22.58 -12.14 -1.22
N SER A 418 -23.62 -11.34 -1.50
CA SER A 418 -24.25 -10.47 -0.50
C SER A 418 -24.90 -11.22 0.69
N GLY A 419 -25.13 -12.53 0.55
CA GLY A 419 -25.55 -13.43 1.62
C GLY A 419 -24.41 -13.88 2.54
N GLU A 420 -23.14 -13.70 2.15
CA GLU A 420 -21.99 -13.86 3.05
C GLU A 420 -21.79 -12.60 3.92
N PRO A 421 -21.23 -12.71 5.13
CA PRO A 421 -20.88 -11.56 5.97
C PRO A 421 -19.58 -10.88 5.46
N VAL A 422 -19.69 -10.07 4.42
CA VAL A 422 -18.57 -9.35 3.80
C VAL A 422 -18.37 -7.98 4.46
N PHE A 423 -17.15 -7.71 4.88
CA PHE A 423 -16.65 -6.38 5.29
C PHE A 423 -15.35 -6.13 4.50
N LEU A 424 -15.34 -5.12 3.64
CA LEU A 424 -14.42 -5.01 2.49
C LEU A 424 -13.84 -3.59 2.34
N GLY A 425 -12.55 -3.49 2.03
CA GLY A 425 -11.85 -2.24 1.66
C GLY A 425 -10.31 -2.36 1.80
N GLU A 426 -9.61 -1.26 2.08
CA GLU A 426 -8.18 -1.29 2.39
C GLU A 426 -7.98 -1.80 3.83
N ARG A 427 -7.09 -2.77 4.05
CA ARG A 427 -6.93 -3.46 5.35
C ARG A 427 -5.68 -2.98 6.08
N TYR A 428 -5.87 -2.40 7.26
CA TYR A 428 -4.80 -2.17 8.23
C TYR A 428 -4.88 -3.19 9.38
N GLY A 429 -3.79 -3.28 10.15
CA GLY A 429 -3.67 -4.14 11.32
C GLY A 429 -3.38 -3.35 12.59
N TYR A 430 -3.88 -3.82 13.73
CA TYR A 430 -3.52 -3.32 15.05
C TYR A 430 -3.21 -4.49 16.02
N GLY A 431 -2.06 -4.47 16.69
CA GLY A 431 -1.64 -5.48 17.67
C GLY A 431 -1.45 -6.90 17.11
N LEU A 432 -1.24 -7.06 15.80
CA LEU A 432 -1.31 -8.38 15.13
C LEU A 432 -0.27 -9.40 15.62
N GLY A 433 0.85 -8.96 16.22
CA GLY A 433 1.85 -9.83 16.86
C GLY A 433 1.52 -10.24 18.31
N THR A 434 0.49 -9.64 18.93
CA THR A 434 0.17 -9.77 20.37
C THR A 434 -1.30 -10.14 20.64
N GLY A 435 -2.05 -10.55 19.62
CA GLY A 435 -3.46 -10.96 19.74
C GLY A 435 -4.48 -9.86 19.43
N GLY A 436 -4.06 -8.81 18.74
CA GLY A 436 -4.94 -7.80 18.16
C GLY A 436 -5.64 -8.24 16.87
N TYR A 437 -6.12 -7.27 16.10
CA TYR A 437 -7.11 -7.46 15.02
C TYR A 437 -6.80 -6.64 13.77
N SER A 438 -7.36 -7.09 12.63
CA SER A 438 -7.38 -6.30 11.40
C SER A 438 -8.63 -5.41 11.32
N TYR A 439 -8.56 -4.32 10.56
CA TYR A 439 -9.69 -3.42 10.32
C TYR A 439 -9.66 -2.87 8.88
N ILE A 440 -10.82 -2.44 8.37
CA ILE A 440 -10.91 -1.70 7.10
C ILE A 440 -10.86 -0.21 7.39
N THR A 441 -10.03 0.55 6.68
CA THR A 441 -9.83 1.98 6.89
C THR A 441 -11.08 2.82 6.59
N GLY A 442 -11.39 3.79 7.45
CA GLY A 442 -12.62 4.59 7.31
C GLY A 442 -12.64 5.49 6.06
N GLY A 443 -11.55 6.21 5.80
CA GLY A 443 -11.46 7.19 4.72
C GLY A 443 -11.20 6.57 3.34
N GLY A 444 -10.54 5.41 3.27
CA GLY A 444 -10.45 4.59 2.06
C GLY A 444 -11.81 4.09 1.57
N GLY A 445 -12.81 4.06 2.46
CA GLY A 445 -14.18 3.64 2.18
C GLY A 445 -14.44 2.21 2.60
N MET A 446 -15.45 2.02 3.44
CA MET A 446 -15.84 0.74 4.03
C MET A 446 -17.07 0.19 3.32
N VAL A 447 -17.01 -1.05 2.82
CA VAL A 447 -18.16 -1.74 2.24
C VAL A 447 -18.61 -2.89 3.13
N PHE A 448 -19.92 -3.02 3.32
CA PHE A 448 -20.56 -4.06 4.12
C PHE A 448 -21.67 -4.74 3.33
N SER A 449 -21.76 -6.07 3.40
CA SER A 449 -23.00 -6.76 3.04
C SER A 449 -24.05 -6.54 4.13
N ARG A 450 -25.34 -6.56 3.77
CA ARG A 450 -26.46 -6.47 4.73
C ARG A 450 -26.40 -7.56 5.82
N GLU A 451 -25.86 -8.74 5.49
CA GLU A 451 -25.63 -9.83 6.45
C GLU A 451 -24.52 -9.52 7.47
N ALA A 452 -23.41 -8.88 7.05
CA ALA A 452 -22.34 -8.49 7.97
C ALA A 452 -22.86 -7.52 9.05
N ILE A 453 -23.64 -6.50 8.63
CA ILE A 453 -24.25 -5.52 9.53
C ILE A 453 -25.26 -6.21 10.48
N ARG A 454 -26.07 -7.15 9.96
CA ARG A 454 -27.03 -7.91 10.76
C ARG A 454 -26.35 -8.70 11.87
N ARG A 455 -25.24 -9.39 11.58
CA ARG A 455 -24.43 -10.09 12.59
C ARG A 455 -23.84 -9.11 13.61
N LEU A 456 -23.26 -8.00 13.15
CA LEU A 456 -22.66 -6.98 14.00
C LEU A 456 -23.66 -6.41 15.03
N LEU A 457 -24.84 -5.95 14.58
CA LEU A 457 -25.80 -5.27 15.46
C LEU A 457 -26.58 -6.23 16.38
N THR A 458 -26.77 -7.49 15.95
CA THR A 458 -27.31 -8.57 16.78
C THR A 458 -26.31 -9.01 17.87
N SER A 459 -25.01 -8.75 17.67
CA SER A 459 -23.98 -9.03 18.67
C SER A 459 -24.00 -8.05 19.84
N LYS A 460 -23.15 -8.33 20.85
CA LYS A 460 -22.90 -7.43 21.99
C LYS A 460 -21.89 -6.31 21.69
N CYS A 461 -21.34 -6.23 20.48
CA CYS A 461 -20.45 -5.13 20.08
C CYS A 461 -21.18 -3.79 20.14
N ARG A 462 -20.61 -2.80 20.84
CA ARG A 462 -21.05 -1.40 20.80
C ARG A 462 -19.81 -0.50 20.96
N CYS A 463 -19.92 0.77 20.54
CA CYS A 463 -18.90 1.77 20.79
C CYS A 463 -18.65 1.95 22.29
N TYR A 464 -17.38 2.00 22.71
CA TYR A 464 -17.02 2.35 24.09
C TYR A 464 -17.17 3.86 24.38
N SER A 465 -17.09 4.70 23.34
CA SER A 465 -17.48 6.10 23.34
C SER A 465 -17.90 6.55 21.93
N ASN A 466 -18.71 7.60 21.82
CA ASN A 466 -19.14 8.11 20.50
C ASN A 466 -17.98 8.68 19.67
N ASP A 467 -16.92 9.16 20.33
CA ASP A 467 -15.72 9.74 19.72
C ASP A 467 -14.59 8.72 19.43
N ALA A 468 -14.85 7.42 19.65
CA ALA A 468 -13.91 6.35 19.33
C ALA A 468 -13.68 6.25 17.80
N PRO A 469 -12.48 5.82 17.35
CA PRO A 469 -12.23 5.46 15.94
C PRO A 469 -13.22 4.37 15.50
N ASP A 470 -14.04 4.69 14.48
CA ASP A 470 -15.10 3.80 14.00
C ASP A 470 -14.53 2.56 13.32
N ASP A 471 -13.50 2.72 12.50
CA ASP A 471 -12.83 1.65 11.78
C ASP A 471 -12.20 0.60 12.73
N MET A 472 -11.44 1.05 13.73
CA MET A 472 -10.82 0.15 14.72
C MET A 472 -11.85 -0.59 15.59
N VAL A 473 -12.93 0.08 16.03
CA VAL A 473 -14.00 -0.59 16.80
C VAL A 473 -14.74 -1.62 15.94
N LEU A 474 -15.02 -1.31 14.66
CA LEU A 474 -15.62 -2.26 13.74
C LEU A 474 -14.70 -3.48 13.52
N GLY A 475 -13.41 -3.28 13.25
CA GLY A 475 -12.43 -4.37 13.08
C GLY A 475 -12.33 -5.27 14.31
N MET A 476 -12.23 -4.68 15.51
CA MET A 476 -12.24 -5.42 16.78
C MET A 476 -13.49 -6.30 16.92
N CYS A 477 -14.65 -5.77 16.55
CA CYS A 477 -15.92 -6.49 16.66
C CYS A 477 -16.12 -7.57 15.59
N PHE A 478 -15.71 -7.33 14.34
CA PHE A 478 -15.79 -8.35 13.30
C PHE A 478 -14.80 -9.49 13.57
N SER A 479 -13.58 -9.18 14.02
CA SER A 479 -12.61 -10.18 14.50
C SER A 479 -13.16 -10.99 15.69
N GLY A 480 -13.77 -10.31 16.68
CA GLY A 480 -14.46 -10.95 17.81
C GLY A 480 -15.70 -11.78 17.44
N LEU A 481 -16.23 -11.63 16.23
CA LEU A 481 -17.31 -12.44 15.65
C LEU A 481 -16.81 -13.57 14.74
N GLY A 482 -15.50 -13.70 14.54
CA GLY A 482 -14.91 -14.63 13.56
C GLY A 482 -15.23 -14.27 12.11
N ILE A 483 -15.55 -13.00 11.83
CA ILE A 483 -15.81 -12.47 10.50
C ILE A 483 -14.52 -11.77 10.03
N PRO A 484 -13.75 -12.36 9.11
CA PRO A 484 -12.50 -11.78 8.65
C PRO A 484 -12.76 -10.56 7.77
N VAL A 485 -11.94 -9.52 7.93
CA VAL A 485 -11.94 -8.38 7.01
C VAL A 485 -11.38 -8.81 5.64
N THR A 486 -12.02 -8.38 4.57
CA THR A 486 -11.61 -8.66 3.19
C THR A 486 -10.84 -7.48 2.64
N HIS A 487 -9.55 -7.66 2.37
CA HIS A 487 -8.74 -6.63 1.73
C HIS A 487 -9.03 -6.57 0.22
N SER A 488 -9.08 -5.37 -0.33
CA SER A 488 -8.92 -5.12 -1.76
C SER A 488 -7.87 -4.02 -1.96
N PRO A 489 -6.85 -4.23 -2.82
CA PRO A 489 -5.80 -3.24 -3.12
C PRO A 489 -6.29 -2.07 -3.97
N LEU A 490 -7.59 -2.02 -4.30
CA LEU A 490 -8.22 -0.98 -5.11
C LEU A 490 -8.75 0.19 -4.26
N PHE A 491 -8.79 0.05 -2.94
CA PHE A 491 -9.21 1.08 -1.99
C PHE A 491 -7.98 1.72 -1.36
N HIS A 492 -8.01 3.04 -1.15
CA HIS A 492 -6.82 3.80 -0.72
C HIS A 492 -7.16 4.88 0.32
N GLN A 493 -6.64 4.73 1.55
CA GLN A 493 -6.71 5.69 2.67
C GLN A 493 -5.77 6.89 2.47
N ALA A 494 -4.88 6.85 1.49
CA ALA A 494 -4.01 7.97 1.11
C ALA A 494 -4.30 8.47 -0.32
N ARG A 495 -3.63 9.55 -0.73
CA ARG A 495 -3.83 10.21 -2.04
C ARG A 495 -3.03 9.47 -3.11
N PRO A 496 -3.31 9.63 -4.42
CA PRO A 496 -2.51 8.98 -5.46
C PRO A 496 -1.01 9.32 -5.38
N VAL A 497 -0.66 10.52 -4.89
CA VAL A 497 0.73 10.98 -4.69
C VAL A 497 1.41 10.39 -3.45
N ASP A 498 0.66 9.73 -2.56
CA ASP A 498 1.21 9.04 -1.38
C ASP A 498 1.59 7.58 -1.68
N TYR A 499 1.39 7.08 -2.91
CA TYR A 499 1.77 5.73 -3.36
C TYR A 499 2.74 5.82 -4.57
N PRO A 500 3.58 4.79 -4.82
CA PRO A 500 4.46 4.77 -5.99
C PRO A 500 3.71 4.79 -7.32
N LYS A 501 4.27 5.50 -8.31
CA LYS A 501 3.73 5.52 -9.69
C LYS A 501 3.63 4.11 -10.28
N ASP A 502 4.71 3.33 -10.15
CA ASP A 502 4.77 1.95 -10.63
C ASP A 502 3.70 1.08 -9.97
N TYR A 503 3.46 1.21 -8.66
CA TYR A 503 2.40 0.47 -7.97
C TYR A 503 0.99 0.86 -8.46
N LEU A 504 0.74 2.15 -8.73
CA LEU A 504 -0.56 2.59 -9.25
C LEU A 504 -0.75 2.29 -10.75
N SER A 505 0.33 2.06 -11.51
CA SER A 505 0.28 1.86 -12.96
C SER A 505 -0.44 0.56 -13.39
N HIS A 506 -0.34 -0.49 -12.57
CA HIS A 506 -0.99 -1.79 -12.80
C HIS A 506 -2.24 -2.00 -11.92
N GLN A 507 -2.80 -0.93 -11.36
CA GLN A 507 -4.02 -0.96 -10.54
C GLN A 507 -5.17 -0.25 -11.26
N VAL A 508 -6.41 -0.60 -10.91
CA VAL A 508 -7.62 0.13 -11.34
C VAL A 508 -8.38 0.59 -10.11
N PRO A 509 -7.98 1.72 -9.49
CA PRO A 509 -8.50 2.18 -8.20
C PRO A 509 -10.03 2.33 -8.19
N ILE A 510 -10.62 2.00 -7.05
CA ILE A 510 -12.02 2.27 -6.69
C ILE A 510 -12.12 3.55 -5.88
N SER A 511 -11.18 3.83 -4.98
CA SER A 511 -11.20 5.04 -4.15
C SER A 511 -9.82 5.65 -3.90
N PHE A 512 -9.82 6.91 -3.44
CA PHE A 512 -8.68 7.62 -2.84
C PHE A 512 -9.18 8.61 -1.79
N HIS A 513 -8.40 8.83 -0.72
CA HIS A 513 -8.66 9.81 0.34
C HIS A 513 -7.35 10.53 0.70
N LYS A 514 -7.24 11.85 0.71
CA LYS A 514 -8.28 12.89 0.76
C LYS A 514 -7.93 14.14 -0.03
N HIS A 515 -8.87 15.07 -0.09
CA HIS A 515 -8.78 16.43 -0.69
C HIS A 515 -7.64 17.34 -0.14
N TRP A 516 -6.66 16.82 0.60
CA TRP A 516 -5.57 17.59 1.22
C TRP A 516 -4.39 17.81 0.28
N ASN A 517 -4.02 19.08 0.04
CA ASN A 517 -2.92 19.49 -0.84
C ASN A 517 -2.98 18.87 -2.26
N ILE A 518 -4.19 18.65 -2.78
CA ILE A 518 -4.46 18.19 -4.14
C ILE A 518 -5.65 18.96 -4.73
N ASP A 519 -5.83 18.90 -6.05
CA ASP A 519 -7.11 19.18 -6.70
C ASP A 519 -7.91 17.87 -6.75
N PRO A 520 -8.97 17.70 -5.93
CA PRO A 520 -9.72 16.45 -5.88
C PRO A 520 -10.62 16.23 -7.10
N VAL A 521 -11.05 17.30 -7.77
CA VAL A 521 -11.86 17.20 -9.00
C VAL A 521 -10.97 16.68 -10.13
N LYS A 522 -9.76 17.24 -10.28
CA LYS A 522 -8.76 16.72 -11.22
C LYS A 522 -8.34 15.29 -10.89
N VAL A 523 -8.11 14.96 -9.62
CA VAL A 523 -7.79 13.58 -9.21
C VAL A 523 -8.93 12.62 -9.58
N TYR A 524 -10.19 13.00 -9.34
CA TYR A 524 -11.33 12.18 -9.73
C TYR A 524 -11.36 11.92 -11.24
N PHE A 525 -11.29 12.96 -12.08
CA PHE A 525 -11.33 12.80 -13.53
C PHE A 525 -10.07 12.15 -14.14
N THR A 526 -8.93 12.21 -13.45
CA THR A 526 -7.70 11.51 -13.88
C THR A 526 -7.76 10.01 -13.55
N TRP A 527 -8.22 9.66 -12.35
CA TRP A 527 -8.03 8.31 -11.80
C TRP A 527 -9.30 7.46 -11.68
N LEU A 528 -10.47 8.07 -11.42
CA LEU A 528 -11.66 7.37 -10.91
C LEU A 528 -12.91 7.52 -11.79
N ALA A 529 -12.98 8.52 -12.66
CA ALA A 529 -14.08 8.66 -13.60
C ALA A 529 -14.22 7.44 -14.54
N PRO A 530 -15.41 7.21 -15.12
CA PRO A 530 -15.59 6.22 -16.18
C PRO A 530 -15.00 6.75 -17.50
N ASN A 531 -14.02 6.06 -18.07
CA ASN A 531 -13.53 6.35 -19.43
C ASN A 531 -14.65 6.13 -20.46
N GLU A 532 -14.66 6.89 -21.56
CA GLU A 532 -15.60 6.70 -22.67
C GLU A 532 -15.50 5.28 -23.29
N GLU A 533 -14.30 4.70 -23.29
CA GLU A 533 -14.04 3.30 -23.71
C GLU A 533 -14.84 2.27 -22.88
N ALA A 534 -15.17 2.59 -21.63
CA ALA A 534 -16.02 1.74 -20.80
C ALA A 534 -17.50 1.78 -21.21
N LYS A 535 -17.94 2.84 -21.91
CA LYS A 535 -19.26 2.90 -22.57
C LYS A 535 -19.24 2.12 -23.88
N ALA A 536 -18.23 2.36 -24.74
CA ALA A 536 -18.05 1.61 -25.99
C ALA A 536 -17.96 0.09 -25.76
N SER A 537 -17.30 -0.34 -24.68
CA SER A 537 -17.25 -1.74 -24.25
C SER A 537 -18.64 -2.30 -23.87
N GLN A 538 -19.54 -1.49 -23.32
CA GLN A 538 -20.91 -1.89 -23.00
C GLN A 538 -21.80 -1.98 -24.24
N GLU A 539 -21.60 -1.10 -25.23
CA GLU A 539 -22.33 -1.11 -26.50
C GLU A 539 -21.90 -2.29 -27.39
N THR A 540 -20.60 -2.55 -27.49
CA THR A 540 -20.06 -3.71 -28.23
C THR A 540 -20.52 -5.04 -27.61
N GLN A 541 -20.58 -5.13 -26.27
CA GLN A 541 -21.16 -6.29 -25.57
C GLN A 541 -22.68 -6.42 -25.71
N LYS A 542 -23.37 -5.40 -26.23
CA LYS A 542 -24.81 -5.46 -26.51
C LYS A 542 -25.08 -6.10 -27.87
N GLY A 543 -24.36 -5.65 -28.92
CA GLY A 543 -24.44 -6.26 -30.26
C GLY A 543 -24.09 -7.75 -30.25
N PHE A 544 -22.99 -8.13 -29.59
CA PHE A 544 -22.58 -9.54 -29.40
C PHE A 544 -23.58 -10.42 -28.62
N ARG A 545 -24.71 -9.85 -28.16
CA ARG A 545 -25.77 -10.54 -27.40
C ARG A 545 -27.13 -10.47 -28.08
N GLU A 546 -27.19 -9.90 -29.28
CA GLU A 546 -28.37 -9.87 -30.15
C GLU A 546 -28.13 -10.71 -31.44
N GLU A 547 -26.90 -11.26 -31.61
CA GLU A 547 -26.49 -12.20 -32.68
C GLU A 547 -26.14 -13.63 -32.18
N LEU A 548 -26.56 -13.99 -30.95
CA LEU A 548 -26.39 -15.31 -30.32
C LEU A 548 -27.66 -15.76 -29.56
#